data_AF-A0A8H8CT80-F1
#
_entry.id   AF-A0A8H8CT80-F1
#
_cell.length_a   1.000
_cell.length_b   1.000
_cell.length_c   1.000
_cell.angle_alpha   90.00
_cell.angle_beta   90.00
_cell.angle_gamma   90.00
#
_symmetry.space_group_name_H-M   'P 1'
#
loop_
_entity.id
_entity.type
_entity.pdbx_description
1 polymer ?
#
loop_
_entity_poly.entity_id
_entity_poly.type
_entity_poly.pdbx_seq_one_letter_code
_entity_poly.pdbx_strand_id
1 'polypeptide(L)'
;MSEPDSLKWTLRFKNHNVTILLLVSPTQSFDSIKEELLKALKIRGITELNGQTVPENPAEIEFGVPLDRNNMEKGWEKLKPTTGEAGNGMNKQPLRGRKSIITGPVGAGLKDSQALAFRFRKPGEDEDEDDLGIGFDDPGWDVMIAKYDAEDDE
;
A
#
# COMPACT_ATOMS: atom_id res chain seq x y z
N MET A 1 4.84 11.48 -29.81
CA MET A 1 5.42 11.38 -28.46
C MET A 1 4.39 12.00 -27.53
N SER A 2 3.79 11.21 -26.63
CA SER A 2 2.72 11.72 -25.76
C SER A 2 3.29 12.76 -24.80
N GLU A 3 2.64 13.92 -24.71
CA GLU A 3 3.01 15.00 -23.79
C GLU A 3 3.10 14.44 -22.35
N PRO A 4 4.08 14.89 -21.54
CA PRO A 4 4.13 14.53 -20.14
C PRO A 4 2.86 15.06 -19.46
N ASP A 5 1.98 14.13 -19.10
CA ASP A 5 0.73 14.42 -18.42
C ASP A 5 1.05 15.06 -17.06
N SER A 6 0.94 16.40 -16.98
CA SER A 6 1.40 17.23 -15.86
C SER A 6 0.62 16.99 -14.54
N LEU A 7 -0.23 15.95 -14.48
CA LEU A 7 -1.03 15.54 -13.34
C LEU A 7 -0.63 14.20 -12.70
N LYS A 8 0.44 13.54 -13.16
CA LYS A 8 0.90 12.28 -12.53
C LYS A 8 1.51 12.54 -11.15
N TRP A 9 1.17 11.69 -10.19
CA TRP A 9 1.79 11.65 -8.86
C TRP A 9 2.84 10.56 -8.79
N THR A 10 3.93 10.83 -8.09
CA THR A 10 4.92 9.84 -7.70
C THR A 10 4.50 9.21 -6.39
N LEU A 11 4.20 7.91 -6.37
CA LEU A 11 3.96 7.17 -5.12
C LEU A 11 5.16 6.28 -4.78
N ARG A 12 5.46 6.17 -3.49
CA ARG A 12 6.56 5.35 -2.96
C ARG A 12 6.01 4.07 -2.35
N PHE A 13 6.15 2.95 -3.05
CA PHE A 13 5.73 1.63 -2.60
C PHE A 13 6.86 0.97 -1.80
N LYS A 14 6.64 0.73 -0.52
CA LYS A 14 7.61 0.19 0.43
C LYS A 14 7.31 -1.27 0.77
N ASN A 15 8.34 -2.10 0.74
CA ASN A 15 8.32 -3.47 1.23
C ASN A 15 9.71 -3.76 1.83
N HIS A 16 9.78 -4.06 3.13
CA HIS A 16 11.03 -4.22 3.87
C HIS A 16 11.98 -3.03 3.64
N ASN A 17 13.17 -3.29 3.07
CA ASN A 17 14.16 -2.28 2.71
C ASN A 17 14.02 -1.76 1.26
N VAL A 18 13.06 -2.28 0.49
CA VAL A 18 12.84 -1.93 -0.91
C VAL A 18 11.82 -0.79 -1.01
N THR A 19 12.12 0.20 -1.85
CA THR A 19 11.19 1.26 -2.24
C THR A 19 11.10 1.33 -3.76
N ILE A 20 9.90 1.17 -4.30
CA ILE A 20 9.59 1.28 -5.73
C ILE A 20 8.83 2.57 -5.96
N LEU A 21 9.24 3.34 -6.97
CA LEU A 21 8.58 4.59 -7.34
C LEU A 21 7.80 4.36 -8.63
N LEU A 22 6.49 4.65 -8.61
CA LEU A 22 5.65 4.64 -9.80
C LEU A 22 5.00 6.01 -9.99
N LEU A 23 4.90 6.43 -11.25
CA LEU A 23 4.11 7.59 -11.66
C LEU A 23 2.70 7.12 -11.98
N VAL A 24 1.73 7.52 -11.18
CA VAL A 24 0.33 7.10 -11.30
C VAL A 24 -0.59 8.30 -11.52
N SER A 25 -1.76 8.08 -12.14
CA SER A 25 -2.79 9.13 -12.12
C SER A 25 -3.45 9.19 -10.74
N PRO A 26 -3.77 10.38 -10.19
CA PRO A 26 -4.46 10.51 -8.91
C PRO A 26 -5.82 9.81 -8.86
N THR A 27 -6.45 9.62 -10.02
CA THR A 27 -7.75 8.96 -10.24
C THR A 27 -7.63 7.51 -10.71
N GLN A 28 -6.41 7.00 -10.89
CA GLN A 28 -6.18 5.62 -11.32
C GLN A 28 -6.67 4.63 -10.25
N SER A 29 -7.25 3.50 -10.68
CA SER A 29 -7.68 2.49 -9.73
C SER A 29 -6.50 1.77 -9.07
N PHE A 30 -6.65 1.35 -7.82
CA PHE A 30 -5.62 0.57 -7.14
C PHE A 30 -5.34 -0.77 -7.84
N ASP A 31 -6.35 -1.40 -8.45
CA ASP A 31 -6.15 -2.64 -9.22
C ASP A 31 -5.23 -2.41 -10.42
N SER A 32 -5.44 -1.32 -11.16
CA SER A 32 -4.54 -0.94 -12.27
C SER A 32 -3.15 -0.58 -11.76
N ILE A 33 -3.01 0.03 -10.59
CA ILE A 33 -1.72 0.31 -9.97
C ILE A 33 -0.99 -1.00 -9.58
N LYS A 34 -1.71 -2.02 -9.08
CA LYS A 34 -1.13 -3.35 -8.80
C LYS A 34 -0.63 -4.02 -10.07
N GLU A 35 -1.39 -3.93 -11.17
CA GLU A 35 -0.95 -4.41 -12.49
C GLU A 35 0.32 -3.71 -12.97
N GLU A 36 0.39 -2.38 -12.84
CA GLU A 36 1.59 -1.62 -13.21
C GLU A 36 2.80 -1.96 -12.35
N LEU A 37 2.61 -2.09 -11.03
CA LEU A 37 3.66 -2.53 -10.11
C LEU A 37 4.19 -3.90 -10.51
N LEU A 38 3.29 -4.87 -10.73
CA LEU A 38 3.66 -6.22 -11.11
C LEU A 38 4.38 -6.26 -12.46
N LYS A 39 3.87 -5.52 -13.44
CA LYS A 39 4.49 -5.38 -14.75
C LYS A 39 5.90 -4.79 -14.63
N ALA A 40 6.09 -3.76 -13.80
CA ALA A 40 7.39 -3.14 -13.58
C ALA A 40 8.40 -4.13 -12.96
N LEU A 41 7.97 -4.93 -11.97
CA LEU A 41 8.78 -5.99 -11.37
C LEU A 41 9.21 -7.03 -12.42
N LYS A 42 8.25 -7.54 -13.21
CA LYS A 42 8.52 -8.53 -14.27
C LYS A 42 9.46 -8.01 -15.35
N ILE A 43 9.28 -6.78 -15.83
CA ILE A 43 10.16 -6.15 -16.84
C ILE A 43 11.59 -6.01 -16.32
N ARG A 44 11.75 -5.77 -15.02
CA ARG A 44 13.07 -5.66 -14.37
C ARG A 44 13.67 -7.03 -14.04
N GLY A 45 12.96 -8.13 -14.29
CA GLY A 45 13.41 -9.48 -13.93
C GLY A 45 13.45 -9.72 -12.42
N ILE A 46 12.68 -8.95 -11.63
CA ILE A 46 12.59 -9.14 -10.19
C ILE A 46 11.59 -10.26 -9.92
N THR A 47 12.08 -11.40 -9.45
CA THR A 47 11.28 -12.60 -9.17
C THR A 47 11.01 -12.81 -7.69
N GLU A 48 11.75 -12.13 -6.81
CA GLU A 48 11.64 -12.25 -5.36
C GLU A 48 11.88 -10.90 -4.69
N LEU A 49 11.13 -10.61 -3.62
CA LEU A 49 11.31 -9.47 -2.73
C LEU A 49 11.14 -9.93 -1.28
N ASN A 50 12.10 -9.61 -0.40
CA ASN A 50 12.07 -9.97 1.02
C ASN A 50 11.83 -11.48 1.28
N GLY A 51 12.42 -12.36 0.47
CA GLY A 51 12.21 -13.82 0.56
C GLY A 51 10.83 -14.29 0.07
N GLN A 52 9.96 -13.39 -0.41
CA GLN A 52 8.68 -13.73 -1.01
C GLN A 52 8.77 -13.68 -2.54
N THR A 53 8.30 -14.73 -3.21
CA THR A 53 8.22 -14.77 -4.66
C THR A 53 7.20 -13.75 -5.17
N VAL A 54 7.57 -13.00 -6.21
CA VAL A 54 6.66 -12.05 -6.87
C VAL A 54 5.49 -12.83 -7.49
N PRO A 55 4.23 -12.50 -7.15
CA PRO A 55 3.07 -13.27 -7.59
C PRO A 55 2.82 -13.14 -9.10
N GLU A 56 2.06 -14.06 -9.68
CA GLU A 56 1.64 -13.94 -11.07
C GLU A 56 0.40 -13.07 -11.24
N ASN A 57 -0.47 -13.06 -10.22
CA ASN A 57 -1.74 -12.35 -10.23
C ASN A 57 -1.64 -11.04 -9.40
N PRO A 58 -2.00 -9.87 -9.97
CA PRO A 58 -2.01 -8.61 -9.24
C PRO A 58 -2.97 -8.61 -8.03
N ALA A 59 -3.99 -9.47 -7.99
CA ALA A 59 -4.90 -9.57 -6.85
C ALA A 59 -4.20 -10.05 -5.56
N GLU A 60 -3.06 -10.72 -5.69
CA GLU A 60 -2.21 -11.18 -4.58
C GLU A 60 -1.35 -10.04 -3.99
N ILE A 61 -1.45 -8.82 -4.52
CA ILE A 61 -0.77 -7.65 -3.98
C ILE A 61 -1.73 -6.90 -3.07
N GLU A 62 -1.30 -6.65 -1.84
CA GLU A 62 -2.01 -5.80 -0.89
C GLU A 62 -1.29 -4.47 -0.72
N PHE A 63 -2.07 -3.40 -0.49
CA PHE A 63 -1.52 -2.09 -0.16
C PHE A 63 -1.87 -1.70 1.28
N GLY A 64 -0.95 -0.97 1.91
CA GLY A 64 -1.10 -0.42 3.24
C GLY A 64 -0.91 1.10 3.23
N VAL A 65 -1.79 1.83 3.91
CA VAL A 65 -1.65 3.27 4.12
C VAL A 65 -1.01 3.54 5.47
N PRO A 66 -0.12 4.53 5.61
CA PRO A 66 0.52 4.82 6.88
C PRO A 66 -0.53 5.33 7.89
N LEU A 67 -0.50 4.80 9.12
CA LEU A 67 -1.38 5.23 10.22
C LEU A 67 -1.17 6.71 10.56
N ASP A 68 0.09 7.14 10.50
CA ASP A 68 0.50 8.53 10.61
C ASP A 68 1.45 8.90 9.46
N ARG A 69 1.03 9.88 8.64
CA ARG A 69 1.77 10.31 7.45
C ARG A 69 3.06 11.04 7.81
N ASN A 70 3.14 11.60 9.01
CA ASN A 70 4.32 12.29 9.52
C ASN A 70 5.24 11.34 10.28
N ASN A 71 4.74 10.16 10.68
CA ASN A 71 5.53 9.14 11.36
C ASN A 71 5.13 7.73 10.89
N MET A 72 5.85 7.23 9.90
CA MET A 72 5.65 5.89 9.33
C MET A 72 6.02 4.75 10.30
N GLU A 73 6.74 5.03 11.39
CA GLU A 73 7.07 4.01 12.40
C GLU A 73 5.85 3.59 13.23
N LYS A 74 4.79 4.41 13.23
CA LYS A 74 3.53 4.07 13.90
C LYS A 74 2.78 2.91 13.22
N GLY A 75 3.27 2.44 12.07
CA GLY A 75 2.72 1.32 11.34
C GLY A 75 1.78 1.72 10.21
N TRP A 76 1.15 0.71 9.63
CA TRP A 76 0.37 0.81 8.40
C TRP A 76 -0.95 0.05 8.56
N GLU A 77 -1.98 0.53 7.87
CA GLU A 77 -3.32 -0.06 7.85
C GLU A 77 -3.64 -0.59 6.45
N LYS A 78 -4.24 -1.79 6.38
CA LYS A 78 -4.65 -2.40 5.11
C LYS A 78 -5.60 -1.49 4.35
N LEU A 79 -5.24 -1.15 3.12
CA LEU A 79 -6.09 -0.40 2.21
C LEU A 79 -7.22 -1.32 1.72
N LYS A 80 -8.39 -1.20 2.33
CA LYS A 80 -9.60 -1.90 1.88
C LYS A 80 -10.33 -1.02 0.85
N PRO A 81 -10.40 -1.43 -0.43
CA PRO A 81 -11.24 -0.73 -1.39
C PRO A 81 -12.69 -0.88 -0.94
N THR A 82 -13.30 0.22 -0.47
CA THR A 82 -14.69 0.17 -0.02
C THR A 82 -15.61 0.10 -1.24
N THR A 83 -16.07 -1.11 -1.58
CA THR A 83 -17.33 -1.30 -2.29
C THR A 83 -18.44 -1.40 -1.26
N GLY A 84 -18.61 -0.36 -0.44
CA GLY A 84 -19.82 -0.16 0.34
C GLY A 84 -20.20 -1.22 1.37
N GLU A 85 -19.27 -1.82 2.12
CA GLU A 85 -19.63 -2.58 3.34
C GLU A 85 -18.78 -2.16 4.53
N ALA A 86 -19.46 -1.95 5.66
CA ALA A 86 -18.96 -1.34 6.88
C ALA A 86 -18.10 -2.33 7.67
N GLY A 87 -16.82 -2.01 7.86
CA GLY A 87 -15.93 -2.67 8.82
C GLY A 87 -15.52 -1.67 9.90
N ASN A 88 -15.91 -1.95 11.13
CA ASN A 88 -15.77 -1.10 12.31
C ASN A 88 -14.29 -1.02 12.76
N GLY A 89 -13.65 0.14 12.58
CA GLY A 89 -12.31 0.45 13.08
C GLY A 89 -12.21 1.93 13.45
N MET A 90 -12.31 2.21 14.75
CA MET A 90 -12.25 3.55 15.33
C MET A 90 -10.91 4.25 15.03
N ASN A 91 -10.93 5.33 14.26
CA ASN A 91 -10.53 6.72 14.61
C ASN A 91 -9.98 7.47 13.38
N LYS A 92 -10.87 8.20 12.69
CA LYS A 92 -10.67 9.54 12.09
C LYS A 92 -12.01 9.98 11.50
N GLN A 93 -12.56 11.06 12.05
CA GLN A 93 -13.88 11.60 11.70
C GLN A 93 -14.07 11.77 10.18
N PRO A 94 -15.15 11.22 9.59
CA PRO A 94 -15.59 11.66 8.27
C PRO A 94 -16.36 12.97 8.42
N LEU A 95 -15.76 14.08 7.99
CA LEU A 95 -16.54 15.30 7.70
C LEU A 95 -17.55 14.97 6.59
N ARG A 96 -18.83 14.99 6.94
CA ARG A 96 -20.00 15.17 6.06
C ARG A 96 -20.07 14.29 4.79
N GLY A 97 -20.79 13.17 4.90
CA GLY A 97 -21.94 12.93 4.02
C GLY A 97 -21.72 12.40 2.59
N ARG A 98 -20.54 11.89 2.22
CA ARG A 98 -20.40 11.01 1.03
C ARG A 98 -19.54 9.81 1.38
N LYS A 99 -20.10 8.60 1.22
CA LYS A 99 -19.34 7.35 1.17
C LYS A 99 -18.46 7.41 -0.07
N SER A 100 -17.24 7.94 0.07
CA SER A 100 -16.29 8.02 -1.04
C SER A 100 -15.80 6.60 -1.33
N ILE A 101 -16.12 6.10 -2.52
CA ILE A 101 -15.58 4.83 -3.00
C ILE A 101 -14.06 5.00 -3.09
N ILE A 102 -13.32 4.25 -2.28
CA ILE A 102 -11.85 4.28 -2.27
C ILE A 102 -11.39 3.42 -3.45
N THR A 103 -11.42 3.99 -4.66
CA THR A 103 -10.97 3.29 -5.87
C THR A 103 -9.54 3.61 -6.23
N GLY A 104 -9.02 4.78 -5.85
CA GLY A 104 -7.70 5.28 -6.27
C GLY A 104 -7.02 6.22 -5.27
N PRO A 105 -5.82 6.73 -5.58
CA PRO A 105 -4.99 7.49 -4.65
C PRO A 105 -5.70 8.66 -3.97
N VAL A 106 -6.40 9.50 -4.74
CA VAL A 106 -7.15 10.65 -4.20
C VAL A 106 -8.29 10.21 -3.29
N GLY A 107 -8.98 9.11 -3.62
CA GLY A 107 -10.08 8.56 -2.83
C GLY A 107 -9.62 7.98 -1.49
N ALA A 108 -8.39 7.45 -1.44
CA ALA A 108 -7.71 7.04 -0.21
C ALA A 108 -7.10 8.25 0.56
N GLY A 109 -7.29 9.46 0.06
CA GLY A 109 -6.74 10.68 0.62
C GLY A 109 -5.22 10.80 0.49
N LEU A 110 -4.57 10.07 -0.42
CA LEU A 110 -3.14 10.17 -0.68
C LEU A 110 -2.80 11.48 -1.39
N LYS A 111 -1.52 11.84 -1.35
CA LYS A 111 -0.95 12.98 -2.05
C LYS A 111 0.28 12.53 -2.84
N ASP A 112 0.75 13.42 -3.71
CA ASP A 112 2.03 13.24 -4.38
C ASP A 112 3.17 12.99 -3.39
N SER A 113 4.15 12.17 -3.80
CA SER A 113 5.30 11.72 -3.02
C SER A 113 4.96 10.94 -1.74
N GLN A 114 3.71 10.56 -1.50
CA GLN A 114 3.32 9.81 -0.32
C GLN A 114 3.77 8.34 -0.40
N ALA A 115 4.11 7.77 0.76
CA ALA A 115 4.47 6.37 0.88
C ALA A 115 3.26 5.47 1.13
N LEU A 116 3.32 4.27 0.57
CA LEU A 116 2.42 3.15 0.77
C LEU A 116 3.25 1.92 1.08
N ALA A 117 2.75 1.05 1.94
CA ALA A 117 3.30 -0.29 2.09
C ALA A 117 2.69 -1.21 1.03
N PHE A 118 3.43 -2.23 0.61
CA PHE A 118 2.87 -3.33 -0.18
C PHE A 118 3.46 -4.67 0.25
N ARG A 119 2.68 -5.74 0.09
CA ARG A 119 3.11 -7.12 0.36
C ARG A 119 2.41 -8.09 -0.58
N PHE A 120 2.95 -9.29 -0.68
CA PHE A 120 2.35 -10.39 -1.43
C PHE A 120 1.61 -11.31 -0.47
N ARG A 121 0.32 -11.57 -0.75
CA ARG A 121 -0.56 -12.43 0.04
C ARG A 121 -1.59 -13.10 -0.87
N LYS A 122 -1.85 -14.39 -0.68
CA LYS A 122 -2.88 -15.08 -1.46
C LYS A 122 -4.28 -14.69 -0.96
N PRO A 123 -5.25 -14.46 -1.86
CA PRO A 123 -6.64 -14.25 -1.45
C PRO A 123 -7.15 -15.53 -0.75
N GLY A 124 -7.60 -15.41 0.50
CA GLY A 124 -8.11 -16.52 1.31
C GLY A 124 -7.28 -16.86 2.56
N GLU A 125 -6.04 -16.37 2.68
CA GLU A 125 -5.24 -16.53 3.92
C GLU A 125 -5.80 -15.74 5.13
N ASP A 126 -6.92 -15.04 4.95
CA ASP A 126 -7.65 -14.31 6.00
C ASP A 126 -8.94 -15.06 6.43
N GLU A 127 -9.37 -16.12 5.72
CA GLU A 127 -10.70 -16.74 5.89
C GLU A 127 -10.75 -18.00 6.76
N ASP A 128 -9.60 -18.49 7.23
CA ASP A 128 -9.55 -19.55 8.26
C ASP A 128 -9.78 -18.93 9.67
N GLU A 129 -10.88 -18.17 9.81
CA GLU A 129 -11.43 -17.73 11.09
C GLU A 129 -12.14 -18.92 11.74
N ASP A 130 -11.37 -19.89 12.24
CA ASP A 130 -11.88 -20.84 13.21
C ASP A 130 -12.26 -20.07 14.49
N ASP A 131 -13.53 -20.22 14.88
CA ASP A 131 -14.31 -19.67 16.00
C ASP A 131 -13.68 -19.94 17.40
N LEU A 132 -12.41 -19.58 17.60
CA LEU A 132 -11.67 -19.72 18.85
C LEU A 132 -10.74 -18.52 19.12
N GLY A 133 -11.25 -17.29 18.95
CA GLY A 133 -10.90 -16.13 19.78
C GLY A 133 -9.42 -15.82 20.06
N ILE A 134 -8.49 -16.20 19.19
CA ILE A 134 -7.05 -15.97 19.31
C ILE A 134 -6.59 -15.35 17.99
N GLY A 135 -6.63 -14.00 17.93
CA GLY A 135 -6.19 -13.19 16.79
C GLY A 135 -4.67 -13.22 16.59
N PHE A 136 -4.15 -14.38 16.22
CA PHE A 136 -2.80 -14.62 15.71
C PHE A 136 -2.98 -14.94 14.22
N ASP A 137 -2.29 -14.38 13.24
CA ASP A 137 -1.03 -13.66 13.22
C ASP A 137 -1.06 -12.89 11.88
N ASP A 138 -1.65 -11.68 11.81
CA ASP A 138 -1.30 -10.83 10.68
C ASP A 138 0.11 -10.33 10.99
N PRO A 139 1.17 -10.78 10.27
CA PRO A 139 2.56 -10.38 10.57
C PRO A 139 2.78 -8.87 10.39
N GLY A 140 1.72 -8.15 9.96
CA GLY A 140 1.70 -6.73 9.77
C GLY A 140 2.47 -6.35 8.52
N TRP A 141 3.02 -5.16 8.57
CA TRP A 141 3.77 -4.57 7.47
C TRP A 141 5.23 -4.50 7.87
N ASP A 142 6.03 -5.40 7.34
CA ASP A 142 7.48 -5.40 7.51
C ASP A 142 8.09 -4.31 6.62
N VAL A 143 7.93 -3.04 7.01
CA VAL A 143 8.50 -1.89 6.29
C VAL A 143 9.58 -1.25 7.14
N MET A 144 10.81 -1.24 6.62
CA MET A 144 11.93 -0.58 7.29
C MET A 144 11.94 0.92 6.96
N ILE A 145 11.96 1.73 8.01
CA ILE A 145 12.14 3.18 7.90
C ILE A 145 13.63 3.46 8.11
N ALA A 146 14.29 3.92 7.05
CA ALA A 146 15.66 4.39 7.16
C ALA A 146 15.71 5.51 8.20
N LYS A 147 16.52 5.32 9.24
CA LYS A 147 16.86 6.34 10.21
C LYS A 147 18.14 6.99 9.73
N TYR A 148 18.15 8.31 9.76
CA TYR A 148 19.40 9.04 9.64
C TYR A 148 19.98 9.08 11.06
N ASP A 149 21.00 8.27 11.34
CA ASP A 149 21.84 8.51 12.51
C ASP A 149 22.61 9.79 12.22
N ALA A 150 22.18 10.88 12.83
CA ALA A 150 22.99 12.09 12.89
C ALA A 150 24.10 11.87 13.93
N GLU A 151 25.00 10.94 13.66
CA GLU A 151 26.25 10.74 14.39
C GLU A 151 27.42 10.85 13.40
N ASP A 152 27.73 12.09 13.04
CA ASP A 152 28.97 12.60 12.40
C ASP A 152 28.78 14.14 12.43
N ASP A 153 29.53 15.01 13.09
CA ASP A 153 30.79 14.99 13.84
C ASP A 153 30.82 16.26 14.73
N GLU A 154 31.43 16.13 15.92
CA GLU A 154 32.05 17.16 16.81
C GLU A 154 31.20 18.22 17.55
#